data_AF-A0A7S3AM84-F1
#
_entry.id   AF-A0A7S3AM84-F1
#
_cell.length_a   1.000
_cell.length_b   1.000
_cell.length_c   1.000
_cell.angle_alpha   90.00
_cell.angle_beta   90.00
_cell.angle_gamma   90.00
#
_symmetry.space_group_name_H-M   'P 1'
#
loop_
_entity.id
_entity.type
_entity.pdbx_description
1 polymer ?
#
loop_
_entity_poly.entity_id
_entity_poly.type
_entity_poly.pdbx_seq_one_letter_code
_entity_poly.pdbx_strand_id
1 'polypeptide(L)'
;NDAVAIVLFKTVVQLGVQTKVGQDGLGAVSGLQFLRAVGSFCFIFIGSLGIGILGGAAIALFFKLVGLFRMPAGEAAPAEMIVLVCLSYSTFLLAEYAGLSGIVAALFGGAVAVVYVQRNLSPAGAKLCKTVVSSLAKFTETIVFLLIGYGFWLYTLGHTSTSIGVTHPEVRSAGST
;
A
#
# COMPACT_ATOMS: atom_id res chain seq x y z
N ASN A 1 -1.85 8.32 -10.09
CA ASN A 1 -2.48 9.22 -9.09
C ASN A 1 -2.47 8.57 -7.71
N ASP A 2 -2.68 7.26 -7.62
CA ASP A 2 -2.90 6.53 -6.36
C ASP A 2 -1.73 6.57 -5.36
N ALA A 3 -0.48 6.53 -5.86
CA ALA A 3 0.69 6.61 -5.00
C ALA A 3 0.73 7.91 -4.18
N VAL A 4 0.41 9.05 -4.80
CA VAL A 4 0.42 10.35 -4.14
C VAL A 4 -0.74 10.45 -3.14
N ALA A 5 -1.92 9.95 -3.53
CA ALA A 5 -3.10 9.92 -2.67
C ALA A 5 -2.87 9.09 -1.39
N ILE A 6 -2.22 7.93 -1.49
CA ILE A 6 -1.91 7.05 -0.33
C ILE A 6 -0.95 7.73 0.65
N VAL A 7 0.09 8.39 0.16
CA VAL A 7 1.05 9.08 1.04
C VAL A 7 0.37 10.26 1.72
N LEU A 8 -0.48 10.99 0.99
CA LEU A 8 -1.20 12.15 1.53
C LEU A 8 -2.16 11.69 2.63
N PHE A 9 -2.89 10.59 2.40
CA PHE A 9 -3.71 9.94 3.42
C PHE A 9 -2.89 9.55 4.66
N LYS A 10 -1.73 8.89 4.49
CA LYS A 10 -0.85 8.51 5.62
C LYS A 10 -0.44 9.74 6.45
N THR A 11 -0.15 10.87 5.80
CA THR A 11 0.23 12.10 6.50
C THR A 11 -0.92 12.83 7.17
N VAL A 12 -2.12 12.82 6.58
CA VAL A 12 -3.34 13.36 7.21
C VAL A 12 -3.72 12.53 8.44
N VAL A 13 -3.61 11.21 8.37
CA VAL A 13 -3.85 10.33 9.52
C VAL A 13 -2.81 10.59 10.62
N GLN A 14 -1.53 10.73 10.28
CA GLN A 14 -0.50 11.09 11.25
C GLN A 14 -0.75 12.46 11.90
N LEU A 15 -1.22 13.44 11.14
CA LEU A 15 -1.64 14.74 11.67
C LEU A 15 -2.78 14.62 12.68
N GLY A 16 -3.83 13.88 12.34
CA GLY A 16 -5.01 13.66 13.21
C GLY A 16 -4.70 12.88 14.49
N VAL A 17 -3.70 12.00 14.45
CA VAL A 17 -3.20 11.29 15.65
C VAL A 17 -2.38 12.23 16.54
N GLN A 18 -1.52 13.07 15.94
CA GLN A 18 -0.71 14.04 16.71
C GLN A 18 -1.56 15.14 17.37
N THR A 19 -2.74 15.44 16.83
CA THR A 19 -3.69 16.38 17.47
C THR A 19 -4.37 15.78 18.71
N LYS A 20 -4.42 14.45 18.87
CA LYS A 20 -4.99 13.80 20.06
C LYS A 20 -3.99 13.63 21.22
N VAL A 21 -2.68 13.71 20.95
CA VAL A 21 -1.62 13.57 21.96
C VAL A 21 -1.24 14.93 22.59
N GLY A 22 -1.53 16.05 21.93
CA GLY A 22 -1.40 17.40 22.48
C GLY A 22 -2.71 17.87 23.12
N GLN A 23 -2.97 17.44 24.35
CA GLN A 23 -4.01 18.05 25.17
C GLN A 23 -3.57 19.49 25.50
N ASP A 24 -4.13 20.48 24.78
CA ASP A 24 -4.41 21.86 25.22
C ASP A 24 -5.14 22.62 24.09
N GLY A 25 -6.46 22.78 24.23
CA GLY A 25 -7.24 23.77 23.47
C GLY A 25 -7.83 23.30 22.14
N LEU A 26 -9.17 23.30 22.09
CA LEU A 26 -9.97 23.30 20.87
C LEU A 26 -9.58 24.54 20.02
N GLY A 27 -9.09 24.33 18.80
CA GLY A 27 -9.15 25.34 17.76
C GLY A 27 -7.82 25.66 17.08
N ALA A 28 -7.82 25.53 15.76
CA ALA A 28 -6.77 25.83 14.80
C ALA A 28 -5.62 24.79 14.72
N VAL A 29 -5.66 24.01 13.64
CA VAL A 29 -4.42 23.53 13.00
C VAL A 29 -3.63 24.79 12.64
N SER A 30 -2.71 25.18 13.52
CA SER A 30 -1.90 26.37 13.29
C SER A 30 -1.13 26.17 11.98
N GLY A 31 -1.02 27.20 11.13
CA GLY A 31 -0.39 27.10 9.80
C GLY A 31 1.03 26.50 9.87
N LEU A 32 1.70 26.66 11.02
CA LEU A 32 2.99 26.05 11.32
C LEU A 32 2.95 24.52 11.45
N GLN A 33 1.89 23.95 12.05
CA GLN A 33 1.70 22.49 12.16
C GLN A 33 1.40 21.88 10.79
N PHE A 34 0.59 22.56 9.98
CA PHE A 34 0.35 22.18 8.59
C PHE A 34 1.64 22.19 7.78
N LEU A 35 2.42 23.27 7.86
CA LEU A 35 3.70 23.38 7.15
C LEU A 35 4.69 22.28 7.58
N ARG A 36 4.75 21.97 8.89
CA ARG A 36 5.58 20.89 9.42
C ARG A 36 5.17 19.52 8.87
N ALA A 37 3.87 19.28 8.73
CA ALA A 37 3.37 18.04 8.15
C ALA A 37 3.62 17.93 6.65
N VAL A 38 3.49 19.02 5.91
CA VAL A 38 3.88 19.08 4.49
C VAL A 38 5.38 18.80 4.34
N GLY A 39 6.23 19.39 5.20
CA GLY A 39 7.66 19.09 5.21
C GLY A 39 7.97 17.62 5.48
N SER A 40 7.30 17.03 6.48
CA SER A 40 7.42 15.59 6.80
C SER A 40 6.94 14.71 5.65
N PHE A 41 5.83 15.07 5.00
CA PHE A 41 5.33 14.39 3.81
C PHE A 41 6.37 14.39 2.70
N CYS A 42 6.91 15.57 2.36
CA CYS A 42 7.91 15.70 1.30
C CYS A 42 9.16 14.89 1.60
N PHE A 43 9.62 14.90 2.86
CA PHE A 43 10.77 14.10 3.28
C PHE A 43 10.53 12.60 3.10
N ILE A 44 9.40 12.09 3.63
CA ILE A 44 9.05 10.67 3.50
C ILE A 44 8.88 10.28 2.04
N PHE A 45 8.22 11.13 1.25
CA PHE A 45 7.97 10.89 -0.17
C PHE A 45 9.26 10.82 -0.97
N ILE A 46 10.14 11.82 -0.85
CA ILE A 46 11.43 11.88 -1.58
C ILE A 46 12.35 10.76 -1.11
N GLY A 47 12.42 10.50 0.21
CA GLY A 47 13.20 9.40 0.75
C GLY A 47 12.77 8.04 0.21
N SER A 48 11.46 7.77 0.19
CA SER A 48 10.89 6.57 -0.43
C SER A 48 11.20 6.47 -1.91
N LEU A 49 11.16 7.58 -2.64
CA LEU A 49 11.45 7.64 -4.07
C LEU A 49 12.92 7.28 -4.34
N GLY A 50 13.84 7.80 -3.52
CA GLY A 50 15.26 7.46 -3.57
C GLY A 50 15.52 5.98 -3.33
N ILE A 51 14.96 5.41 -2.25
CA ILE A 51 15.11 3.96 -1.97
C ILE A 51 14.50 3.12 -3.08
N GLY A 52 13.34 3.51 -3.62
CA GLY A 52 12.72 2.83 -4.75
C GLY A 52 13.62 2.78 -5.98
N ILE A 53 14.19 3.92 -6.38
CA ILE A 53 15.12 3.99 -7.53
C ILE A 53 16.35 3.12 -7.28
N LEU A 54 16.97 3.23 -6.11
CA LEU A 54 18.15 2.44 -5.76
C LEU A 54 17.85 0.94 -5.72
N GLY A 55 16.71 0.54 -5.15
CA GLY A 55 16.26 -0.85 -5.11
C GLY A 55 16.00 -1.40 -6.52
N GLY A 56 15.33 -0.64 -7.39
CA GLY A 56 15.12 -1.02 -8.79
C GLY A 56 16.44 -1.18 -9.57
N ALA A 57 17.41 -0.28 -9.34
CA ALA A 57 18.74 -0.38 -9.93
C ALA A 57 19.53 -1.58 -9.39
N ALA A 58 19.44 -1.86 -8.09
CA ALA A 58 20.06 -3.03 -7.46
C ALA A 58 19.47 -4.34 -8.00
N ILE A 59 18.15 -4.40 -8.21
CA ILE A 59 17.50 -5.55 -8.87
C ILE A 59 18.04 -5.73 -10.29
N ALA A 60 18.15 -4.65 -11.08
CA ALA A 60 18.70 -4.73 -12.43
C ALA A 60 20.15 -5.23 -12.45
N LEU A 61 20.96 -4.77 -11.50
CA LEU A 61 22.33 -5.25 -11.34
C LEU A 61 22.37 -6.72 -10.93
N PHE A 62 21.51 -7.14 -10.00
CA PHE A 62 21.41 -8.52 -9.55
C PHE A 62 21.09 -9.46 -10.71
N PHE A 63 20.08 -9.14 -11.52
CA PHE A 63 19.74 -9.94 -12.71
C PHE A 63 20.89 -9.95 -13.73
N LYS A 64 21.62 -8.84 -13.88
CA LYS A 64 22.79 -8.78 -14.77
C LYS A 64 23.93 -9.69 -14.31
N LEU A 65 24.16 -9.79 -13.00
CA LEU A 65 25.19 -10.65 -12.40
C LEU A 65 24.79 -12.13 -12.40
N VAL A 66 23.54 -12.43 -12.03
CA VAL A 66 23.02 -13.81 -11.96
C VAL A 66 22.76 -14.38 -13.35
N GLY A 67 22.35 -13.57 -14.33
CA GLY A 67 22.14 -13.98 -15.73
C GLY A 67 23.41 -14.48 -16.44
N LEU A 68 24.59 -14.30 -15.84
CA LEU A 68 25.84 -14.90 -16.32
C LEU A 68 25.91 -16.42 -16.01
N PHE A 69 25.19 -16.88 -14.98
CA PHE A 69 25.06 -18.29 -14.60
C PHE A 69 23.85 -18.91 -15.29
N ARG A 70 24.01 -19.34 -16.55
CA ARG A 70 22.93 -19.83 -17.42
C ARG A 70 22.28 -21.12 -16.88
N MET A 71 21.06 -21.03 -16.37
CA MET A 71 20.14 -22.17 -16.23
C MET A 71 19.44 -22.46 -17.59
N PRO A 72 18.96 -23.70 -17.82
CA PRO A 72 18.18 -24.04 -19.02
C PRO A 72 16.92 -23.16 -19.13
N ALA A 73 16.63 -22.68 -20.35
CA ALA A 73 15.59 -21.68 -20.60
C ALA A 73 14.15 -22.07 -20.16
N GLY A 74 13.88 -23.36 -19.92
CA GLY A 74 12.57 -23.86 -19.49
C GLY A 74 12.25 -23.60 -18.02
N GLU A 75 13.24 -23.73 -17.12
CA GLU A 75 13.07 -23.59 -15.67
C GLU A 75 13.41 -22.19 -15.15
N ALA A 76 14.15 -21.41 -15.95
CA ALA A 76 14.57 -20.07 -15.58
C ALA A 76 13.40 -19.08 -15.45
N ALA A 77 12.35 -19.20 -16.29
CA ALA A 77 11.24 -18.24 -16.31
C ALA A 77 10.47 -18.10 -14.97
N PRO A 78 10.01 -19.19 -14.31
CA PRO A 78 9.37 -19.07 -13.00
C PRO A 78 10.34 -18.64 -11.89
N ALA A 79 11.60 -19.08 -11.94
CA ALA A 79 12.62 -18.70 -10.96
C ALA A 79 12.96 -17.20 -11.04
N GLU A 80 13.14 -16.66 -12.25
CA GLU A 80 13.35 -15.24 -12.52
C GLU A 80 12.20 -14.39 -11.96
N MET A 81 10.95 -14.83 -12.15
CA MET A 81 9.78 -14.13 -11.61
C MET A 81 9.79 -14.12 -10.08
N ILE A 82 10.03 -15.27 -9.44
CA ILE A 82 10.03 -15.38 -7.97
C ILE A 82 11.13 -14.49 -7.38
N VAL A 83 12.34 -14.53 -7.94
CA VAL A 83 13.46 -13.68 -7.51
C VAL A 83 13.12 -12.20 -7.67
N LEU A 84 12.49 -11.81 -8.78
CA LEU A 84 12.08 -10.43 -9.01
C LEU A 84 11.07 -9.95 -7.96
N VAL A 85 10.08 -10.78 -7.63
CA VAL A 85 9.09 -10.47 -6.59
C VAL A 85 9.73 -10.41 -5.20
N CYS A 86 10.61 -11.36 -4.87
CA CYS A 86 11.33 -11.40 -3.60
C CYS A 86 12.18 -10.13 -3.41
N LEU A 87 12.99 -9.74 -4.39
CA LEU A 87 13.85 -8.56 -4.28
C LEU A 87 13.04 -7.26 -4.27
N SER A 88 11.94 -7.19 -5.02
CA SER A 88 10.99 -6.08 -4.96
C SER A 88 10.40 -5.95 -3.55
N TYR A 89 10.02 -7.06 -2.92
CA TYR A 89 9.54 -7.07 -1.54
C TYR A 89 10.64 -6.75 -0.52
N SER A 90 11.89 -7.15 -0.74
CA SER A 90 13.02 -6.73 0.09
C SER A 90 13.22 -5.22 0.06
N THR A 91 13.04 -4.57 -1.10
CA THR A 91 13.07 -3.11 -1.22
C THR A 91 11.96 -2.45 -0.42
N PHE A 92 10.76 -3.02 -0.45
CA PHE A 92 9.63 -2.59 0.40
C PHE A 92 9.99 -2.66 1.89
N LEU A 93 10.51 -3.79 2.36
CA LEU A 93 10.88 -3.99 3.76
C LEU A 93 11.98 -3.03 4.21
N LEU A 94 12.98 -2.79 3.35
CA LEU A 94 14.07 -1.87 3.65
C LEU A 94 13.56 -0.44 3.84
N ALA A 95 12.61 -0.01 3.02
CA ALA A 95 11.98 1.31 3.15
C ALA A 95 11.11 1.44 4.41
N GLU A 96 10.35 0.41 4.77
CA GLU A 96 9.59 0.41 6.05
C GLU A 96 10.53 0.41 7.26
N TYR A 97 11.63 -0.34 7.22
CA TYR A 97 12.63 -0.34 8.30
C TYR A 97 13.31 1.03 8.45
N ALA A 98 13.50 1.77 7.36
CA ALA A 98 14.00 3.14 7.38
C ALA A 98 12.96 4.18 7.85
N GLY A 99 11.75 3.77 8.24
CA GLY A 99 10.67 4.66 8.68
C GLY A 99 10.03 5.46 7.53
N LEU A 100 10.25 5.04 6.29
CA LEU A 100 9.69 5.66 5.08
C LEU A 100 8.43 4.92 4.62
N SER A 101 7.86 5.27 3.47
CA SER A 101 6.76 4.52 2.87
C SER A 101 7.31 3.40 1.97
N GLY A 102 7.16 2.14 2.41
CA GLY A 102 7.54 0.99 1.61
C GLY A 102 6.72 0.86 0.33
N ILE A 103 5.43 1.22 0.39
CA ILE A 103 4.52 1.17 -0.75
C ILE A 103 5.03 2.06 -1.88
N VAL A 104 5.42 3.30 -1.57
CA VAL A 104 5.98 4.23 -2.56
C VAL A 104 7.29 3.70 -3.11
N ALA A 105 8.19 3.21 -2.24
CA ALA A 105 9.46 2.65 -2.67
C ALA A 105 9.27 1.45 -3.62
N ALA A 106 8.33 0.55 -3.34
CA ALA A 106 8.01 -0.59 -4.19
C ALA A 106 7.43 -0.17 -5.55
N LEU A 107 6.58 0.87 -5.59
CA LEU A 107 6.02 1.40 -6.84
C LEU A 107 7.10 1.99 -7.74
N PHE A 108 7.97 2.85 -7.20
CA PHE A 108 9.06 3.44 -7.98
C PHE A 108 10.13 2.41 -8.33
N GLY A 109 10.45 1.48 -7.42
CA GLY A 109 11.35 0.37 -7.69
C GLY A 109 10.83 -0.56 -8.79
N GLY A 110 9.53 -0.84 -8.81
CA GLY A 110 8.86 -1.58 -9.88
C GLY A 110 8.88 -0.83 -11.22
N ALA A 111 8.68 0.50 -11.22
CA ALA A 111 8.77 1.32 -12.43
C ALA A 111 10.19 1.29 -13.03
N VAL A 112 11.22 1.44 -12.19
CA VAL A 112 12.64 1.32 -12.60
C VAL A 112 12.93 -0.11 -13.08
N ALA A 113 12.40 -1.12 -12.39
CA ALA A 113 12.57 -2.51 -12.79
C ALA A 113 11.99 -2.80 -14.19
N VAL A 114 10.85 -2.18 -14.54
CA VAL A 114 10.29 -2.30 -15.89
C VAL A 114 11.24 -1.76 -16.97
N VAL A 115 11.96 -0.67 -16.69
CA VAL A 115 12.84 -0.03 -17.68
C VAL A 115 14.18 -0.76 -17.82
N TYR A 116 14.76 -1.22 -16.70
CA TYR A 116 16.11 -1.77 -16.68
C TYR A 116 16.18 -3.29 -16.54
N VAL A 117 15.27 -3.90 -15.79
CA VAL A 117 15.28 -5.36 -15.54
C VAL A 117 14.61 -6.11 -16.69
N GLN A 118 13.57 -5.56 -17.35
CA GLN A 118 12.93 -6.25 -18.49
C GLN A 118 13.86 -6.55 -19.65
N ARG A 119 14.91 -5.74 -19.85
CA ARG A 119 15.93 -5.99 -20.87
C ARG A 119 16.90 -7.12 -20.49
N ASN A 120 16.98 -7.45 -19.21
CA ASN A 120 17.90 -8.44 -18.67
C ASN A 120 17.19 -9.75 -18.29
N LEU A 121 15.87 -9.81 -18.43
CA LEU A 121 15.04 -11.01 -18.21
C LEU A 121 14.93 -11.84 -19.50
N SER A 122 14.68 -13.15 -19.34
CA SER A 122 14.33 -13.99 -20.48
C SER A 122 12.98 -13.54 -21.09
N PRO A 123 12.76 -13.67 -22.42
CA PRO A 123 11.49 -13.30 -23.05
C PRO A 123 10.28 -14.04 -22.46
N ALA A 124 10.48 -15.31 -22.09
CA ALA A 124 9.47 -16.13 -21.42
C ALA A 124 9.19 -15.62 -20.00
N GLY A 125 10.22 -15.32 -19.21
CA GLY A 125 10.10 -14.77 -17.85
C GLY A 125 9.41 -13.40 -17.83
N ALA A 126 9.76 -12.50 -18.76
CA ALA A 126 9.12 -11.19 -18.88
C ALA A 126 7.62 -11.29 -19.21
N LYS A 127 7.24 -12.19 -20.13
CA LYS A 127 5.83 -12.43 -20.48
C LYS A 127 5.05 -13.06 -19.33
N LEU A 128 5.66 -14.02 -18.63
CA LEU A 128 5.05 -14.66 -17.46
C LEU A 128 4.82 -13.64 -16.34
N CYS A 129 5.85 -12.87 -15.97
CA CYS A 129 5.76 -11.83 -14.94
C CYS A 129 4.65 -10.81 -15.26
N LYS A 130 4.61 -10.29 -16.50
CA LYS A 130 3.57 -9.34 -16.92
C LYS A 130 2.17 -9.93 -16.81
N THR A 131 2.00 -11.19 -17.22
CA THR A 131 0.70 -11.88 -17.19
C THR A 131 0.25 -12.09 -15.73
N VAL A 132 1.13 -12.62 -14.89
CA VAL A 132 0.83 -12.91 -13.47
C VAL A 132 0.55 -11.61 -12.70
N VAL A 133 1.40 -10.59 -12.84
CA VAL A 133 1.21 -9.30 -12.15
C VAL A 133 -0.06 -8.60 -12.62
N SER A 134 -0.39 -8.64 -13.93
CA SER A 134 -1.63 -8.04 -14.43
C SER A 134 -2.87 -8.79 -13.94
N SER A 135 -2.84 -10.12 -13.93
CA SER A 135 -3.93 -10.94 -13.37
C SER A 135 -4.11 -10.68 -11.88
N LEU A 136 -3.00 -10.58 -11.13
CA LEU A 136 -3.03 -10.31 -9.70
C LEU A 136 -3.58 -8.90 -9.42
N ALA A 137 -3.20 -7.89 -10.22
CA ALA A 137 -3.74 -6.54 -10.08
C ALA A 137 -5.27 -6.50 -10.23
N LYS A 138 -5.81 -7.19 -11.25
CA LYS A 138 -7.26 -7.31 -11.46
C LYS A 138 -7.95 -8.07 -10.32
N PHE A 139 -7.30 -9.12 -9.82
CA PHE A 139 -7.80 -9.89 -8.70
C PHE A 139 -7.84 -9.06 -7.41
N THR A 140 -6.78 -8.31 -7.13
CA THR A 140 -6.71 -7.37 -6.01
C THR A 140 -7.75 -6.26 -6.13
N GLU A 141 -7.98 -5.72 -7.32
CA GLU A 141 -9.06 -4.74 -7.57
C GLU A 141 -10.43 -5.31 -7.20
N THR A 142 -10.69 -6.57 -7.59
CA THR A 142 -11.94 -7.28 -7.25
C THR A 142 -12.07 -7.47 -5.74
N ILE A 143 -10.98 -7.85 -5.06
CA ILE A 143 -10.97 -8.00 -3.60
C ILE A 143 -11.26 -6.66 -2.91
N VAL A 144 -10.58 -5.57 -3.30
CA VAL A 144 -10.78 -4.26 -2.69
C VAL A 144 -12.22 -3.80 -2.86
N PHE A 145 -12.80 -4.00 -4.05
CA PHE A 145 -14.21 -3.67 -4.30
C PHE A 145 -15.16 -4.47 -3.40
N LEU A 146 -14.94 -5.78 -3.28
CA LEU A 146 -15.74 -6.64 -2.41
C LEU A 146 -15.61 -6.25 -0.93
N LEU A 147 -14.40 -5.92 -0.46
CA LEU A 147 -14.17 -5.52 0.93
C LEU A 147 -14.85 -4.19 1.28
N ILE A 148 -14.75 -3.18 0.40
CA ILE A 148 -15.43 -1.89 0.60
C ILE A 148 -16.95 -2.09 0.60
N GLY A 149 -17.49 -2.86 -0.35
CA GLY A 149 -18.92 -3.15 -0.43
C GLY A 149 -19.43 -3.90 0.80
N TYR A 150 -18.69 -4.91 1.26
CA TYR A 150 -19.03 -5.66 2.47
C TYR A 150 -18.99 -4.77 3.72
N GLY A 151 -17.96 -3.93 3.88
CA GLY A 151 -17.86 -2.99 4.99
C GLY A 151 -19.00 -1.97 5.01
N PHE A 152 -19.38 -1.44 3.84
CA PHE A 152 -20.52 -0.54 3.69
C PHE A 152 -21.85 -1.20 4.07
N TRP A 153 -22.04 -2.45 3.64
CA TRP A 153 -23.22 -3.25 3.99
C TRP A 153 -23.32 -3.50 5.49
N LEU A 154 -22.23 -3.91 6.15
CA LEU A 154 -22.18 -4.09 7.59
C LEU A 154 -22.47 -2.80 8.36
N TYR A 155 -21.90 -1.68 7.92
CA TYR A 155 -22.14 -0.37 8.51
C TYR A 155 -23.64 0.01 8.43
N THR A 156 -24.26 -0.21 7.27
CA THR A 156 -25.70 0.03 7.06
C THR A 156 -26.58 -0.84 7.96
N LEU A 157 -26.26 -2.13 8.12
CA LEU A 157 -27.01 -3.05 8.99
C LEU A 157 -26.87 -2.69 10.47
N GLY A 158 -25.69 -2.24 10.89
CA GLY A 158 -25.46 -1.73 12.24
C GLY A 158 -26.33 -0.53 12.54
N HIS A 159 -26.40 0.44 11.62
CA HIS A 159 -27.22 1.64 11.79
C HIS A 159 -28.73 1.33 11.77
N THR A 160 -29.19 0.40 10.91
CA THR A 160 -30.61 -0.02 10.91
C THR A 160 -30.99 -0.77 12.18
N SER A 161 -30.11 -1.60 12.75
CA SER A 161 -30.37 -2.30 14.02
C SER A 161 -30.56 -1.34 15.20
N THR A 162 -29.77 -0.27 15.28
CA THR A 162 -29.97 0.80 16.28
C THR A 162 -31.25 1.61 16.05
N SER A 163 -31.71 1.79 14.79
CA SER A 163 -32.96 2.49 14.51
C SER A 163 -34.22 1.67 14.84
N ILE A 164 -34.17 0.33 14.71
CA ILE A 164 -35.29 -0.57 15.02
C ILE A 164 -35.39 -0.86 16.52
N GLY A 165 -34.27 -0.83 17.25
CA GLY A 165 -34.24 -0.99 18.72
C GLY A 165 -34.83 0.19 19.51
N VAL A 166 -35.04 1.34 18.87
CA VAL A 166 -35.65 2.54 19.51
C VAL A 166 -37.18 2.58 19.33
N THR A 167 -37.76 1.74 18.46
CA THR A 167 -39.21 1.76 18.15
C THR A 167 -40.07 0.77 18.95
N HIS A 168 -39.52 0.03 19.92
CA HIS A 168 -40.32 -0.79 20.84
C HIS A 168 -40.16 -0.32 22.30
N PRO A 169 -40.96 0.67 22.76
CA PRO A 169 -41.12 0.87 24.20
C PRO A 169 -41.88 -0.33 24.78
N GLU A 170 -41.36 -0.84 25.89
CA GLU A 170 -41.97 -1.89 26.71
C GLU A 170 -43.44 -1.56 27.05
N VAL A 171 -44.37 -2.36 26.54
CA VAL A 171 -45.66 -2.57 27.20
C VAL A 171 -45.47 -3.73 28.16
N ARG A 172 -44.94 -3.46 29.36
CA ARG A 172 -44.95 -4.42 30.47
C ARG A 172 -44.92 -3.74 31.83
N SER A 173 -46.06 -3.20 32.25
CA SER A 173 -46.49 -3.21 33.66
C SER A 173 -47.88 -2.59 33.81
N ALA A 174 -48.91 -3.42 33.99
CA ALA A 174 -50.14 -3.05 34.68
C ALA A 174 -50.79 -4.34 35.20
N GLY A 175 -50.21 -4.86 36.27
CA GLY A 175 -50.73 -6.01 37.02
C GLY A 175 -50.43 -5.81 38.50
N SER A 176 -51.16 -4.88 39.14
CA SER A 176 -51.37 -4.86 40.58
C SER A 176 -52.48 -3.87 40.94
N THR A 177 -53.72 -4.37 41.05
CA THR A 177 -54.62 -4.26 42.21
C THR A 177 -55.82 -5.15 41.94
#